data_AF-A0A0B8QA46-F1
#
_entry.id   AF-A0A0B8QA46-F1
#
_cell.length_a   1.000
_cell.length_b   1.000
_cell.length_c   1.000
_cell.angle_alpha   90.00
_cell.angle_beta   90.00
_cell.angle_gamma   90.00
#
_symmetry.space_group_name_H-M   'P 1'
#
loop_
_entity.id
_entity.type
_entity.pdbx_description
1 polymer ?
#
loop_
_entity_poly.entity_id
_entity_poly.type
_entity_poly.pdbx_seq_one_letter_code
_entity_poly.pdbx_strand_id
1 'polypeptide(L)' 'MTEGFVLDAQSPVESSGLGLDSFKSLSLKDAVEQFQSQLIQEAYNENQQNLSATAKQLGVNAGNLHRLMKRLSLK' A
#
# COMPACT_ATOMS: atom_id res chain seq x y z
N MET A 1 -15.83 43.07 21.27
CA MET A 1 -14.39 42.91 20.95
C MET A 1 -13.99 41.60 21.60
N THR A 2 -14.38 40.50 20.95
CA THR A 2 -13.52 39.63 20.11
C THR A 2 -12.60 38.78 20.97
N GLU A 3 -12.54 37.45 20.91
CA GLU A 3 -13.24 36.41 20.14
C GLU A 3 -13.02 35.15 20.96
N GLY A 4 -14.10 34.49 21.37
CA GLY A 4 -14.03 33.16 21.95
C GLY A 4 -14.11 32.13 20.83
N PHE A 5 -13.34 31.06 20.98
CA PHE A 5 -13.49 29.79 20.27
C PHE A 5 -12.96 29.74 18.83
N VAL A 6 -11.68 29.38 18.72
CA VAL A 6 -11.10 28.93 17.45
C VAL A 6 -10.89 27.41 17.44
N LEU A 7 -11.72 26.76 16.61
CA LEU A 7 -11.35 25.80 15.57
C LEU A 7 -10.79 24.43 16.01
N ASP A 8 -11.72 23.49 16.07
CA ASP A 8 -11.65 22.11 15.57
C ASP A 8 -10.31 21.72 14.90
N ALA A 9 -9.35 21.26 15.70
CA ALA A 9 -8.26 20.46 15.20
C ALA A 9 -8.74 19.01 15.14
N GLN A 10 -9.53 18.69 14.11
CA GLN A 10 -9.77 17.33 13.67
C GLN A 10 -8.42 16.72 13.27
N SER A 11 -7.67 16.24 14.25
CA SER A 11 -6.58 15.29 14.01
C SER A 11 -7.28 14.04 13.48
N PRO A 12 -7.01 13.59 12.24
CA PRO A 12 -7.55 12.31 11.82
C PRO A 12 -6.86 11.29 12.71
N VAL A 13 -7.66 10.71 13.59
CA VAL A 13 -7.31 9.58 14.42
C VAL A 13 -6.65 8.54 13.52
N GLU A 14 -5.33 8.42 13.61
CA GLU A 14 -4.55 7.33 13.02
C GLU A 14 -5.00 6.05 13.70
N SER A 15 -6.12 5.56 13.19
CA SER A 15 -6.82 4.40 13.69
C SER A 15 -5.92 3.23 13.39
N SER A 16 -5.31 2.69 14.44
CA SER A 16 -4.45 1.50 14.44
C SER A 16 -5.25 0.21 14.15
N GLY A 17 -6.26 0.29 13.29
CA GLY A 17 -6.91 -0.85 12.69
C GLY A 17 -6.13 -1.25 11.45
N LEU A 18 -5.94 -2.56 11.24
CA LEU A 18 -5.56 -3.10 9.93
C LEU A 18 -6.40 -2.34 8.89
N GLY A 19 -5.76 -1.63 7.94
CA GLY A 19 -6.38 -0.66 7.01
C GLY A 19 -7.39 -1.27 6.03
N LEU A 20 -8.31 -2.08 6.55
CA LEU A 20 -9.32 -2.84 5.85
C LEU A 20 -10.41 -1.93 5.30
N ASP A 21 -10.56 -0.73 5.83
CA ASP A 21 -11.47 0.29 5.31
C ASP A 21 -11.19 0.62 3.84
N SER A 22 -9.91 0.59 3.43
CA SER A 22 -9.50 0.75 2.02
C SER A 22 -9.94 -0.41 1.12
N PHE A 23 -10.26 -1.57 1.70
CA PHE A 23 -10.68 -2.78 0.99
C PHE A 23 -12.18 -3.09 1.13
N LYS A 24 -12.92 -2.43 2.03
CA LYS A 24 -14.34 -2.74 2.33
C LYS A 24 -15.29 -2.65 1.14
N SER A 25 -14.99 -1.77 0.18
CA SER A 25 -15.82 -1.55 -1.01
C SER A 25 -15.34 -2.33 -2.24
N LEU A 26 -14.28 -3.12 -2.10
CA LEU A 26 -13.66 -3.86 -3.18
C LEU A 26 -14.14 -5.32 -3.20
N SER A 27 -14.19 -5.91 -4.40
CA SER A 27 -14.28 -7.37 -4.49
C SER A 27 -13.04 -8.00 -3.87
N LEU A 28 -13.14 -9.24 -3.39
CA LEU A 28 -11.98 -9.99 -2.86
C LEU A 28 -10.81 -9.96 -3.86
N LYS A 29 -11.11 -10.06 -5.16
CA LYS A 29 -10.11 -9.95 -6.21
C LYS A 29 -9.37 -8.60 -6.16
N ASP A 30 -10.11 -7.49 -6.16
CA ASP A 30 -9.54 -6.15 -6.19
C ASP A 30 -8.81 -5.81 -4.88
N ALA A 31 -9.33 -6.27 -3.74
CA ALA A 31 -8.69 -6.14 -2.43
C ALA A 31 -7.34 -6.86 -2.38
N VAL A 32 -7.30 -8.10 -2.90
CA VAL A 32 -6.05 -8.88 -3.00
C VAL A 32 -5.08 -8.21 -3.97
N GLU A 33 -5.55 -7.66 -5.09
CA GLU A 33 -4.69 -6.94 -6.04
C GLU A 33 -4.09 -5.66 -5.42
N GLN A 34 -4.86 -4.88 -4.67
CA GLN A 34 -4.32 -3.72 -3.96
C GLN A 34 -3.32 -4.12 -2.87
N PHE A 35 -3.65 -5.12 -2.05
CA PHE A 35 -2.74 -5.60 -1.01
C PHE A 35 -1.42 -6.09 -1.61
N GLN A 36 -1.48 -6.89 -2.68
CA GLN A 36 -0.28 -7.33 -3.41
C GLN A 36 0.54 -6.15 -3.93
N SER A 37 -0.12 -5.11 -4.45
CA SER A 37 0.55 -3.90 -4.94
C SER A 37 1.31 -3.19 -3.83
N GLN A 38 0.65 -2.96 -2.69
CA GLN A 38 1.25 -2.29 -1.54
C GLN A 38 2.45 -3.06 -1.00
N LEU A 39 2.29 -4.38 -0.80
CA LEU A 39 3.36 -5.25 -0.30
C LEU A 39 4.58 -5.26 -1.24
N ILE A 40 4.34 -5.32 -2.55
CA ILE A 40 5.42 -5.33 -3.54
C ILE A 40 6.11 -3.98 -3.62
N GLN A 41 5.35 -2.89 -3.55
CA GLN A 41 5.92 -1.55 -3.60
C GLN A 41 6.79 -1.27 -2.36
N GLU A 42 6.34 -1.70 -1.18
CA GLU A 42 7.11 -1.61 0.05
C GLU A 42 8.42 -2.39 -0.07
N ALA A 43 8.35 -3.68 -0.39
CA ALA A 43 9.52 -4.52 -0.56
C ALA A 43 10.46 -3.99 -1.67
N TYR A 44 9.91 -3.45 -2.76
CA TYR A 44 10.70 -2.87 -3.85
C TYR A 44 11.48 -1.64 -3.40
N ASN A 45 10.86 -0.77 -2.60
CA ASN A 45 11.52 0.40 -2.03
C ASN A 45 12.58 0.00 -0.98
N GLU A 46 12.29 -0.96 -0.10
CA GLU A 46 13.25 -1.50 0.87
C GLU A 46 14.50 -2.07 0.18
N ASN A 47 14.32 -2.74 -0.97
CA ASN A 47 15.41 -3.31 -1.76
C ASN A 47 16.07 -2.32 -2.73
N GLN A 48 15.88 -1.00 -2.56
CA GLN A 48 16.49 0.02 -3.42
C GLN A 48 16.17 -0.22 -4.91
N GLN A 49 14.91 -0.55 -5.20
CA GLN A 49 14.43 -0.83 -6.55
C GLN A 49 15.09 -2.05 -7.22
N ASN A 50 15.66 -2.96 -6.43
CA ASN A 50 16.23 -4.20 -6.94
C ASN A 50 15.17 -5.30 -7.03
N LEU A 51 14.67 -5.55 -8.25
CA LEU A 51 13.68 -6.61 -8.52
C LEU A 51 14.13 -8.00 -8.08
N SER A 52 15.41 -8.32 -8.23
CA SER A 52 15.91 -9.65 -7.87
C SER A 52 15.94 -9.86 -6.36
N ALA A 53 16.32 -8.81 -5.61
CA ALA A 53 16.31 -8.86 -4.15
C ALA A 53 14.87 -8.85 -3.59
N THR A 54 13.99 -8.03 -4.19
CA THR A 54 12.54 -8.00 -3.90
C THR A 54 11.89 -9.36 -4.12
N ALA A 55 12.20 -10.01 -5.25
CA ALA A 55 11.69 -11.33 -5.58
C ALA A 55 12.15 -12.39 -4.56
N LYS A 56 13.42 -12.33 -4.13
CA LYS A 56 13.95 -13.20 -3.07
C LYS A 56 13.28 -12.96 -1.72
N GLN A 57 13.07 -11.69 -1.31
CA GLN A 57 12.39 -11.36 -0.06
C GLN A 57 10.94 -11.86 -0.05
N LEU A 58 10.22 -11.67 -1.16
CA LEU A 58 8.83 -12.09 -1.29
C LEU A 58 8.66 -13.60 -1.61
N GLY A 59 9.75 -14.33 -1.80
CA GLY A 59 9.71 -15.76 -2.16
C GLY A 59 9.09 -16.04 -3.53
N VAL A 60 9.09 -15.06 -4.44
CA VAL A 60 8.52 -15.18 -5.79
C VAL A 60 9.62 -15.19 -6.84
N ASN A 61 9.32 -15.74 -8.02
CA ASN A 61 10.24 -15.65 -9.15
C ASN A 61 10.25 -14.23 -9.72
N ALA A 62 11.42 -13.70 -10.07
CA ALA A 62 11.58 -12.35 -10.64
C ALA A 62 10.74 -12.13 -11.91
N GLY A 63 10.56 -13.17 -12.74
CA GLY A 63 9.69 -13.11 -13.91
C GLY A 63 8.20 -12.95 -13.56
N ASN A 64 7.73 -13.60 -12.49
CA ASN A 64 6.37 -13.44 -12.00
C ASN A 64 6.18 -12.07 -11.36
N LEU A 65 7.16 -11.60 -10.58
CA LEU A 65 7.14 -10.28 -9.97
C LEU A 65 7.05 -9.18 -11.05
N HIS A 66 7.86 -9.27 -12.10
CA HIS A 66 7.84 -8.30 -13.19
C HIS A 66 6.48 -8.28 -13.93
N ARG A 67 5.89 -9.45 -14.20
CA ARG A 67 4.52 -9.54 -14.76
C ARG A 67 3.49 -8.92 -13.83
N LEU A 68 3.63 -9.13 -12.53
CA LEU A 68 2.72 -8.59 -11.53
C LEU A 68 2.85 -7.07 -11.45
N MET A 69 4.06 -6.53 -11.36
CA MET A 69 4.32 -5.07 -11.38
C MET A 69 3.77 -4.41 -12.64
N LYS A 70 3.97 -5.04 -13.81
CA LYS A 70 3.41 -4.53 -15.07
C LYS A 70 1.88 -4.53 -15.07
N ARG A 71 1.24 -5.56 -14.50
CA ARG A 71 -0.22 -5.64 -14.37
C ARG A 71 -0.76 -4.58 -13.40
N LEU A 72 0.00 -4.29 -12.35
CA LEU A 72 -0.35 -3.32 -11.32
C LEU A 72 0.06 -1.87 -11.69
N SER A 73 0.59 -1.66 -12.90
CA SER A 73 1.11 -0.37 -13.38
C SER A 73 2.18 0.25 -12.47
N LEU A 74 2.97 -0.57 -11.78
CA LEU A 74 4.10 -0.14 -10.95
C LEU A 74 5.35 0.03 -11.84
N LYS A 75 6.10 1.12 -11.62
CA LYS A 75 7.24 1.55 -12.46
C LYS A 75 8.60 1.08 -11.93
#